data_AF-A0A6N1X1M9-F1
#
_entry.id   AF-A0A6N1X1M9-F1
#
_cell.length_a   1.000
_cell.length_b   1.000
_cell.length_c   1.000
_cell.angle_alpha   90.00
_cell.angle_beta   90.00
_cell.angle_gamma   90.00
#
_symmetry.space_group_name_H-M   'P 1'
#
loop_
_entity.id
_entity.type
_entity.pdbx_description
1 polymer ?
#
loop_
_entity_poly.entity_id
_entity_poly.type
_entity_poly.pdbx_seq_one_letter_code
_entity_poly.pdbx_strand_id
1 'polypeptide(L)'
;MERSRVVGQVFNDSLNAAWRDLFVRLAPDEPFIPAFALPQAIKGGFEARLETHYRDGSKGGNPRAMLSAGNLNTAALTLFFALHLSVKPQLPWWIIDDPVQSMDEVHISQFAALLRTLSKQHGRQVILAVHEKPLFDYLCLELSPAFDGDRLITVELGRAANGESVANTTVREWKQDLAIAA
;
A
#
# COMPACT_ATOMS: atom_id res chain seq x y z
N MET A 1 -10.04 8.38 31.71
CA MET A 1 -8.62 8.11 31.38
C MET A 1 -8.36 6.66 31.00
N GLU A 2 -8.92 5.68 31.72
CA GLU A 2 -8.64 4.26 31.52
C GLU A 2 -9.11 3.70 30.15
N ARG A 3 -10.33 4.05 29.70
CA ARG A 3 -10.85 3.64 28.38
C ARG A 3 -10.03 4.15 27.20
N SER A 4 -9.56 5.41 27.26
CA SER A 4 -8.74 5.99 26.19
C SER A 4 -7.37 5.31 26.08
N ARG A 5 -6.82 4.83 27.20
CA ARG A 5 -5.55 4.09 27.22
C ARG A 5 -5.70 2.71 26.60
N VAL A 6 -6.75 1.98 26.96
CA VAL A 6 -7.04 0.65 26.41
C VAL A 6 -7.35 0.74 24.91
N VAL A 7 -8.14 1.72 24.47
CA VAL A 7 -8.43 1.95 23.04
C VAL A 7 -7.16 2.28 22.26
N GLY A 8 -6.30 3.18 22.79
CA GLY A 8 -5.03 3.51 22.14
C GLY A 8 -4.09 2.31 22.05
N GLN A 9 -4.07 1.43 23.06
CA GLN A 9 -3.21 0.26 23.11
C GLN A 9 -3.70 -0.85 22.15
N VAL A 10 -5.00 -1.15 22.14
CA VAL A 10 -5.60 -2.11 21.21
C VAL A 10 -5.49 -1.63 19.76
N PHE A 11 -5.66 -0.33 19.52
CA PHE A 11 -5.42 0.27 18.21
C PHE A 11 -3.96 0.12 17.80
N ASN A 12 -3.01 0.38 18.70
CA ASN A 12 -1.58 0.25 18.40
C ASN A 12 -1.19 -1.21 18.13
N ASP A 13 -1.71 -2.17 18.89
CA ASP A 13 -1.42 -3.60 18.70
C ASP A 13 -2.00 -4.11 17.37
N SER A 14 -3.25 -3.74 17.06
CA SER A 14 -3.90 -4.11 15.79
C SER A 14 -3.21 -3.46 14.59
N LEU A 15 -2.80 -2.19 14.73
CA LEU A 15 -2.05 -1.46 13.71
C LEU A 15 -0.66 -2.07 13.49
N ASN A 16 0.08 -2.36 14.55
CA ASN A 16 1.39 -2.99 14.47
C ASN A 16 1.32 -4.39 13.83
N ALA A 17 0.27 -5.17 14.13
CA ALA A 17 0.05 -6.46 13.50
C ALA A 17 -0.19 -6.31 11.99
N ALA A 18 -1.13 -5.44 11.59
CA ALA A 18 -1.42 -5.18 10.19
C ALA A 18 -0.18 -4.62 9.44
N TRP A 19 0.55 -3.72 10.08
CA TRP A 19 1.76 -3.13 9.51
C TRP A 19 2.86 -4.18 9.31
N ARG A 20 3.11 -5.02 10.32
CA ARG A 20 4.05 -6.14 10.21
C ARG A 20 3.69 -7.07 9.07
N ASP A 21 2.42 -7.49 8.98
CA ASP A 21 1.97 -8.47 7.98
C ASP A 21 2.13 -7.92 6.56
N LEU A 22 1.79 -6.66 6.35
CA LEU A 22 2.04 -5.98 5.08
C LEU A 22 3.54 -5.85 4.81
N PHE A 23 4.31 -5.36 5.78
CA PHE A 23 5.75 -5.15 5.61
C PHE A 23 6.50 -6.43 5.27
N VAL A 24 6.26 -7.53 5.98
CA VAL A 24 6.93 -8.82 5.70
C VAL A 24 6.55 -9.37 4.33
N ARG A 25 5.34 -9.07 3.84
CA ARG A 25 4.93 -9.45 2.49
C ARG A 25 5.64 -8.65 1.40
N LEU A 26 5.94 -7.38 1.65
CA LEU A 26 6.67 -6.50 0.74
C LEU A 26 8.21 -6.53 0.98
N ALA A 27 8.70 -7.03 2.10
CA ALA A 27 10.14 -7.14 2.37
C ALA A 27 10.43 -8.50 3.02
N PRO A 28 10.23 -9.62 2.29
CA PRO A 28 10.30 -10.96 2.87
C PRO A 28 11.68 -11.31 3.42
N ASP A 29 12.74 -10.76 2.83
CA ASP A 29 14.13 -11.01 3.23
C ASP A 29 14.64 -10.03 4.30
N GLU A 30 13.87 -9.00 4.64
CA GLU A 30 14.29 -8.00 5.62
C GLU A 30 14.24 -8.57 7.06
N PRO A 31 15.37 -8.61 7.80
CA PRO A 31 15.38 -9.08 9.19
C PRO A 31 14.71 -8.11 10.17
N PHE A 32 14.71 -6.80 9.89
CA PHE A 32 14.19 -5.77 10.78
C PHE A 32 12.75 -5.38 10.41
N ILE A 33 11.80 -5.72 11.28
CA ILE A 33 10.38 -5.40 11.10
C ILE A 33 10.08 -4.08 11.82
N PRO A 34 9.52 -3.08 11.14
CA PRO A 34 9.19 -1.81 11.77
C PRO A 34 7.93 -1.93 12.64
N ALA A 35 7.90 -1.20 13.76
CA ALA A 35 6.77 -1.14 14.68
C ALA A 35 6.72 0.20 15.41
N PHE A 36 5.55 0.54 15.94
CA PHE A 36 5.42 1.59 16.94
C PHE A 36 5.84 1.06 18.31
N ALA A 37 6.79 1.75 18.94
CA ALA A 37 7.08 1.57 20.34
C ALA A 37 5.82 1.94 21.15
N LEU A 38 5.40 1.04 22.05
CA LEU A 38 4.28 1.31 22.95
C LEU A 38 4.59 2.59 23.75
N PRO A 39 3.66 3.56 23.80
CA PRO A 39 3.91 4.81 24.51
C PRO A 39 4.08 4.52 26.00
N GLN A 40 5.26 4.84 26.56
CA GLN A 40 5.34 5.10 27.99
C GLN A 40 4.57 6.40 28.23
N ALA A 41 3.62 6.40 29.16
CA ALA A 41 2.78 7.55 29.43
C ALA A 41 3.63 8.74 29.90
N ILE A 42 3.99 9.63 28.98
CA ILE A 42 4.62 10.91 29.29
C ILE A 42 3.49 11.89 29.57
N LYS A 43 3.55 12.57 30.73
CA LYS A 43 2.60 13.63 31.11
C LYS A 43 2.53 14.68 29.99
N GLY A 44 1.47 14.68 29.19
CA GLY A 44 1.14 15.76 28.26
C GLY A 44 1.09 15.41 26.77
N GLY A 45 1.39 14.18 26.34
CA GLY A 45 1.28 13.85 24.90
C GLY A 45 1.56 12.40 24.54
N PHE A 46 1.03 11.98 23.39
CA PHE A 46 1.27 10.67 22.76
C PHE A 46 2.40 10.86 21.74
N GLU A 47 3.63 10.50 22.09
CA GLU A 47 4.76 10.52 21.15
C GLU A 47 4.94 9.11 20.56
N ALA A 48 4.44 8.91 19.34
CA ALA A 48 4.63 7.67 18.61
C ALA A 48 6.10 7.59 18.14
N ARG A 49 6.90 6.73 18.78
CA ARG A 49 8.28 6.45 18.34
C ARG A 49 8.30 5.21 17.48
N LEU A 50 9.03 5.28 16.38
CA LEU A 50 9.24 4.15 15.48
C LEU A 50 10.48 3.38 15.93
N GLU A 51 10.35 2.07 16.05
CA GLU A 51 11.44 1.13 16.33
C GLU A 51 11.40 -0.05 15.34
N THR A 52 12.45 -0.85 15.31
CA THR A 52 12.44 -2.15 14.64
C THR A 52 12.59 -3.29 15.62
N HIS A 53 12.03 -4.43 15.26
CA HIS A 53 12.19 -5.70 15.94
C HIS A 53 12.78 -6.72 14.98
N TYR A 54 13.55 -7.66 15.50
CA TYR A 54 13.89 -8.87 14.75
C TYR A 54 12.65 -9.76 14.59
N ARG A 55 12.72 -10.74 13.70
CA ARG A 55 11.62 -11.69 13.44
C ARG A 55 11.21 -12.51 14.66
N ASP A 56 12.13 -12.73 15.60
CA ASP A 56 11.90 -13.38 16.89
C ASP A 56 11.25 -12.45 17.94
N GLY A 57 11.04 -11.16 17.60
CA GLY A 57 10.45 -10.15 18.46
C GLY A 57 11.46 -9.36 19.30
N SER A 58 12.74 -9.74 19.28
CA SER A 58 13.79 -9.01 20.01
C SER A 58 14.00 -7.61 19.45
N LYS A 59 14.46 -6.69 20.30
CA LYS A 59 14.58 -5.27 19.93
C LYS A 59 15.74 -5.06 18.97
N GLY A 60 15.47 -4.40 17.85
CA GLY A 60 16.48 -3.92 16.91
C GLY A 60 16.91 -2.49 17.27
N GLY A 61 16.59 -1.55 16.41
CA GLY A 61 17.01 -0.16 16.53
C GLY A 61 16.05 0.82 15.88
N ASN A 62 16.56 2.02 15.54
CA ASN A 62 15.76 2.98 14.79
C ASN A 62 15.61 2.52 13.32
N PRO A 63 14.41 2.53 12.73
CA PRO A 63 14.21 2.10 11.34
C PRO A 63 15.11 2.81 10.34
N ARG A 64 15.40 4.11 10.53
CA ARG A 64 16.30 4.88 9.64
C ARG A 64 17.75 4.40 9.66
N ALA A 65 18.15 3.73 10.73
CA ALA A 65 19.50 3.18 10.88
C ALA A 65 19.58 1.70 10.47
N MET A 66 18.45 0.98 10.53
CA MET A 66 18.41 -0.47 10.33
C MET A 66 17.95 -0.87 8.92
N LEU A 67 17.08 -0.07 8.29
CA LEU A 67 16.50 -0.36 6.98
C LEU A 67 17.31 0.32 5.86
N SER A 68 17.37 -0.35 4.71
CA SER A 68 17.82 0.29 3.47
C SER A 68 16.87 1.43 3.07
N ALA A 69 17.31 2.34 2.20
CA ALA A 69 16.45 3.42 1.70
C ALA A 69 15.16 2.89 1.03
N GLY A 70 15.27 1.80 0.27
CA GLY A 70 14.12 1.13 -0.34
C GLY A 70 13.17 0.54 0.70
N ASN A 71 13.69 -0.21 1.68
CA ASN A 71 12.87 -0.82 2.73
C ASN A 71 12.28 0.23 3.67
N LEU A 72 12.91 1.39 3.83
CA LEU A 72 12.34 2.51 4.58
C LEU A 72 11.11 3.10 3.87
N ASN A 73 11.14 3.22 2.53
CA ASN A 73 9.96 3.61 1.75
C ASN A 73 8.86 2.56 1.85
N THR A 74 9.21 1.27 1.77
CA THR A 74 8.27 0.16 1.98
C THR A 74 7.65 0.17 3.38
N ALA A 75 8.45 0.48 4.41
CA ALA A 75 7.96 0.64 5.77
C ALA A 75 6.95 1.78 5.87
N ALA A 76 7.23 2.93 5.25
CA ALA A 76 6.31 4.05 5.23
C ALA A 76 5.01 3.73 4.46
N LEU A 77 5.12 3.13 3.28
CA LEU A 77 3.99 2.74 2.44
C LEU A 77 3.05 1.75 3.17
N THR A 78 3.64 0.70 3.74
CA THR A 78 2.89 -0.32 4.49
C THR A 78 2.29 0.22 5.78
N LEU A 79 2.91 1.22 6.42
CA LEU A 79 2.33 1.94 7.55
C LEU A 79 1.07 2.72 7.13
N PHE A 80 1.14 3.48 6.04
CA PHE A 80 -0.03 4.21 5.53
C PHE A 80 -1.18 3.27 5.18
N PHE A 81 -0.89 2.12 4.60
CA PHE A 81 -1.91 1.10 4.33
C PHE A 81 -2.46 0.47 5.60
N ALA A 82 -1.60 0.11 6.56
CA ALA A 82 -2.04 -0.44 7.84
C ALA A 82 -2.94 0.55 8.58
N LEU A 83 -2.60 1.84 8.59
CA LEU A 83 -3.43 2.90 9.15
C LEU A 83 -4.80 2.97 8.47
N HIS A 84 -4.83 2.94 7.14
CA HIS A 84 -6.08 2.96 6.40
C HIS A 84 -6.94 1.71 6.70
N LEU A 85 -6.32 0.53 6.76
CA LEU A 85 -7.03 -0.72 7.03
C LEU A 85 -7.48 -0.88 8.48
N SER A 86 -6.82 -0.20 9.42
CA SER A 86 -7.13 -0.24 10.86
C SER A 86 -8.35 0.60 11.24
N VAL A 87 -8.87 1.42 10.32
CA VAL A 87 -10.06 2.23 10.53
C VAL A 87 -11.22 1.73 9.68
N LYS A 88 -12.44 1.81 10.22
CA LYS A 88 -13.62 1.49 9.43
C LYS A 88 -13.72 2.49 8.27
N PRO A 89 -13.77 2.02 7.02
CA PRO A 89 -13.95 2.90 5.88
C PRO A 89 -15.25 3.70 5.97
N GLN A 90 -15.19 4.98 5.66
CA GLN A 90 -16.40 5.77 5.42
C GLN A 90 -16.77 5.80 3.93
N LEU A 91 -15.78 5.59 3.06
CA LEU A 91 -15.92 5.66 1.62
C LEU A 91 -15.53 4.31 0.97
N PRO A 92 -16.14 3.95 -0.17
CA PRO A 92 -15.86 2.68 -0.84
C PRO A 92 -14.55 2.68 -1.64
N TRP A 93 -13.93 3.86 -1.82
CA TRP A 93 -12.79 4.06 -2.69
C TRP A 93 -11.50 4.43 -1.95
N TRP A 94 -10.37 4.10 -2.58
CA TRP A 94 -9.01 4.53 -2.25
C TRP A 94 -8.51 5.40 -3.39
N ILE A 95 -8.03 6.60 -3.09
CA ILE A 95 -7.37 7.47 -4.07
C ILE A 95 -5.91 7.60 -3.65
N ILE A 96 -5.00 7.30 -4.58
CA ILE A 96 -3.57 7.39 -4.38
C ILE A 96 -2.99 8.22 -5.52
N ASP A 97 -2.29 9.29 -5.16
CA ASP A 97 -1.65 10.19 -6.11
C ASP A 97 -0.14 9.94 -6.08
N ASP A 98 0.38 9.46 -7.20
CA ASP A 98 1.80 9.22 -7.47
C ASP A 98 2.60 8.57 -6.33
N PRO A 99 2.18 7.38 -5.85
CA PRO A 99 2.76 6.76 -4.65
C PRO A 99 4.20 6.24 -4.81
N VAL A 100 4.73 6.30 -6.02
CA VAL A 100 5.90 5.55 -6.49
C VAL A 100 7.12 6.45 -6.70
N GLN A 101 7.04 7.70 -6.23
CA GLN A 101 8.18 8.61 -6.18
C GLN A 101 9.29 7.98 -5.32
N SER A 102 10.37 7.53 -5.98
CA SER A 102 11.55 6.89 -5.36
C SER A 102 11.40 5.40 -4.97
N MET A 103 10.55 4.63 -5.66
CA MET A 103 10.48 3.16 -5.51
C MET A 103 11.24 2.45 -6.63
N ASP A 104 11.92 1.33 -6.32
CA ASP A 104 12.54 0.46 -7.33
C ASP A 104 11.54 -0.55 -7.91
N GLU A 105 11.97 -1.32 -8.91
CA GLU A 105 11.13 -2.32 -9.61
C GLU A 105 10.53 -3.37 -8.66
N VAL A 106 11.29 -3.79 -7.64
CA VAL A 106 10.83 -4.78 -6.65
C VAL A 106 9.67 -4.20 -5.86
N HIS A 107 9.83 -2.98 -5.35
CA HIS A 107 8.80 -2.30 -4.59
C HIS A 107 7.56 -1.96 -5.44
N ILE A 108 7.73 -1.62 -6.71
CA ILE A 108 6.63 -1.41 -7.67
C ILE A 108 5.79 -2.69 -7.82
N SER A 109 6.43 -3.86 -8.02
CA SER A 109 5.72 -5.13 -8.19
C SER A 109 4.89 -5.51 -6.97
N GLN A 110 5.45 -5.27 -5.79
CA GLN A 110 4.83 -5.53 -4.51
C GLN A 110 3.66 -4.59 -4.23
N PHE A 111 3.81 -3.32 -4.59
CA PHE A 111 2.73 -2.35 -4.55
C PHE A 111 1.56 -2.79 -5.47
N ALA A 112 1.85 -3.23 -6.70
CA ALA A 112 0.84 -3.77 -7.60
C ALA A 112 0.09 -4.98 -7.01
N ALA A 113 0.82 -5.92 -6.40
CA ALA A 113 0.23 -7.09 -5.72
C ALA A 113 -0.68 -6.70 -4.55
N LEU A 114 -0.31 -5.65 -3.80
CA LEU A 114 -1.11 -5.10 -2.72
C LEU A 114 -2.39 -4.44 -3.24
N LEU A 115 -2.29 -3.60 -4.27
CA LEU A 115 -3.47 -2.98 -4.91
C LEU A 115 -4.45 -4.04 -5.42
N ARG A 116 -3.93 -5.13 -6.02
CA ARG A 116 -4.75 -6.27 -6.46
C ARG A 116 -5.47 -6.93 -5.28
N THR A 117 -4.76 -7.15 -4.18
CA THR A 117 -5.35 -7.73 -2.96
C THR A 117 -6.48 -6.85 -2.44
N LEU A 118 -6.26 -5.53 -2.34
CA LEU A 118 -7.27 -4.58 -1.86
C LEU A 118 -8.49 -4.49 -2.78
N SER A 119 -8.27 -4.40 -4.08
CA SER A 119 -9.35 -4.30 -5.05
C SER A 119 -10.20 -5.57 -5.07
N LYS A 120 -9.58 -6.76 -5.07
CA LYS A 120 -10.29 -8.04 -5.27
C LYS A 120 -10.82 -8.65 -3.98
N GLN A 121 -10.07 -8.60 -2.89
CA GLN A 121 -10.45 -9.29 -1.65
C GLN A 121 -11.23 -8.42 -0.69
N HIS A 122 -10.97 -7.10 -0.70
CA HIS A 122 -11.63 -6.15 0.21
C HIS A 122 -12.74 -5.32 -0.46
N GLY A 123 -13.04 -5.59 -1.74
CA GLY A 123 -14.12 -4.93 -2.48
C GLY A 123 -13.95 -3.41 -2.59
N ARG A 124 -12.71 -2.91 -2.56
CA ARG A 124 -12.39 -1.48 -2.64
C ARG A 124 -12.27 -1.04 -4.10
N GLN A 125 -12.83 0.12 -4.41
CA GLN A 125 -12.50 0.79 -5.66
C GLN A 125 -11.15 1.51 -5.49
N VAL A 126 -10.14 1.10 -6.24
CA VAL A 126 -8.82 1.74 -6.22
C VAL A 126 -8.72 2.71 -7.39
N ILE A 127 -8.37 3.96 -7.10
CA ILE A 127 -8.09 5.02 -8.07
C ILE A 127 -6.63 5.42 -7.86
N LEU A 128 -5.84 5.30 -8.90
CA LEU A 128 -4.40 5.53 -8.86
C LEU A 128 -4.02 6.50 -9.99
N ALA A 129 -3.30 7.55 -9.64
CA ALA A 129 -2.60 8.40 -10.59
C ALA A 129 -1.10 8.12 -10.52
N VAL A 130 -0.44 8.05 -11.68
CA VAL A 130 1.01 7.93 -11.82
C VAL A 130 1.48 8.84 -12.93
N HIS A 131 2.69 9.38 -12.81
CA HIS A 131 3.25 10.28 -13.81
C HIS A 131 4.08 9.56 -14.88
N GLU A 132 4.66 8.40 -14.57
CA GLU A 132 5.53 7.66 -15.49
C GLU A 132 4.76 6.66 -16.36
N LYS A 133 4.89 6.79 -17.68
CA LYS A 133 4.24 5.89 -18.65
C LYS A 133 4.64 4.41 -18.51
N PRO A 134 5.93 4.04 -18.31
CA PRO A 134 6.31 2.64 -18.12
C PRO A 134 5.62 2.00 -16.91
N LEU A 135 5.52 2.76 -15.82
CA LEU A 135 4.85 2.32 -14.59
C LEU A 135 3.34 2.20 -14.77
N PHE A 136 2.73 3.16 -15.46
CA PHE A 136 1.33 3.08 -15.87
C PHE A 136 1.04 1.80 -16.66
N ASP A 137 1.86 1.50 -17.67
CA ASP A 137 1.69 0.31 -18.51
C ASP A 137 1.87 -0.98 -17.71
N TYR A 138 2.89 -1.03 -16.84
CA TYR A 138 3.12 -2.14 -15.92
C TYR A 138 1.91 -2.39 -15.01
N LEU A 139 1.42 -1.34 -14.35
CA LEU A 139 0.25 -1.44 -13.46
C LEU A 139 -1.01 -1.85 -14.22
N CYS A 140 -1.18 -1.38 -15.46
CA CYS A 140 -2.29 -1.82 -16.31
C CYS A 140 -2.26 -3.32 -16.60
N LEU A 141 -1.07 -3.91 -16.73
CA LEU A 141 -0.92 -5.35 -16.90
C LEU A 141 -1.22 -6.11 -15.60
N GLU A 142 -0.58 -5.73 -14.49
CA GLU A 142 -0.75 -6.40 -13.19
C GLU A 142 -2.17 -6.31 -12.63
N LEU A 143 -2.86 -5.20 -12.88
CA LEU A 143 -4.21 -4.93 -12.42
C LEU A 143 -5.27 -5.26 -13.48
N SER A 144 -4.89 -5.94 -14.56
CA SER A 144 -5.83 -6.37 -15.58
C SER A 144 -6.93 -7.28 -14.98
N PRO A 145 -8.18 -7.19 -15.49
CA PRO A 145 -9.27 -8.02 -15.03
C PRO A 145 -8.95 -9.52 -15.09
N ALA A 146 -9.04 -10.22 -13.96
CA ALA A 146 -8.68 -11.63 -13.85
C ALA A 146 -9.89 -12.55 -13.57
N PHE A 147 -10.95 -12.02 -12.97
CA PHE A 147 -12.17 -12.74 -12.63
C PHE A 147 -13.41 -12.06 -13.20
N ASP A 148 -14.49 -12.83 -13.34
CA ASP A 148 -15.77 -12.29 -13.79
C ASP A 148 -16.24 -11.11 -12.90
N GLY A 149 -16.76 -10.06 -13.54
CA GLY A 149 -17.09 -8.79 -12.89
C GLY A 149 -15.91 -7.84 -12.67
N ASP A 150 -14.66 -8.25 -12.93
CA ASP A 150 -13.52 -7.36 -12.85
C ASP A 150 -13.53 -6.33 -13.98
N ARG A 151 -13.15 -5.10 -13.64
CA ARG A 151 -13.00 -3.99 -14.58
C ARG A 151 -11.76 -3.17 -14.24
N LEU A 152 -11.03 -2.76 -15.27
CA LEU A 152 -9.96 -1.78 -15.19
C LEU A 152 -10.29 -0.62 -16.14
N ILE A 153 -10.28 0.60 -15.62
CA ILE A 153 -10.48 1.82 -16.41
C ILE A 153 -9.15 2.55 -16.41
N THR A 154 -8.62 2.83 -17.59
CA THR A 154 -7.34 3.53 -17.77
C THR A 154 -7.62 4.86 -18.44
N VAL A 155 -7.03 5.94 -17.92
CA VAL A 155 -7.15 7.28 -18.48
C VAL A 155 -5.75 7.84 -18.69
N GLU A 156 -5.38 8.06 -19.95
CA GLU A 156 -4.10 8.67 -20.31
C GLU A 156 -4.32 10.14 -20.63
N LEU A 157 -3.72 11.00 -19.82
CA LEU A 157 -3.76 12.44 -20.01
C LEU A 157 -2.61 12.87 -20.93
N GLY A 158 -2.91 13.67 -21.94
CA GLY A 158 -1.93 14.21 -22.88
C GLY A 158 -2.31 15.58 -23.40
N ARG A 159 -1.56 16.06 -24.38
CA ARG A 159 -1.90 17.29 -25.13
C ARG A 159 -2.03 16.98 -26.61
N ALA A 160 -3.09 17.47 -27.23
CA ALA A 160 -3.27 17.44 -28.67
C ALA A 160 -2.39 18.49 -29.36
N ALA A 161 -2.22 18.36 -30.68
CA ALA A 161 -1.41 19.26 -31.50
C ALA A 161 -1.91 20.73 -31.46
N ASN A 162 -3.19 20.95 -31.15
CA ASN A 162 -3.80 22.27 -30.97
C ASN A 162 -3.58 22.85 -29.55
N GLY A 163 -2.87 22.15 -28.66
CA GLY A 163 -2.59 22.57 -27.29
C GLY A 163 -3.67 22.22 -26.27
N GLU A 164 -4.79 21.62 -26.69
CA GLU A 164 -5.85 21.18 -25.78
C GLU A 164 -5.43 19.95 -24.97
N SER A 165 -5.91 19.87 -23.73
CA SER A 165 -5.73 18.66 -22.91
C SER A 165 -6.66 17.56 -23.40
N VAL A 166 -6.11 16.38 -23.64
CA VAL A 166 -6.87 15.20 -24.07
C VAL A 166 -6.78 14.11 -23.00
N ALA A 167 -7.87 13.36 -22.85
CA ALA A 167 -7.95 12.24 -21.92
C ALA A 167 -8.41 10.99 -22.69
N ASN A 168 -7.48 10.09 -22.98
CA ASN A 168 -7.77 8.85 -23.68
C ASN A 168 -8.22 7.80 -22.67
N THR A 169 -9.51 7.47 -22.68
CA THR A 169 -10.09 6.49 -21.75
C THR A 169 -10.23 5.14 -22.43
N THR A 170 -9.72 4.09 -21.79
CA THR A 170 -9.95 2.70 -22.19
C THR A 170 -10.56 1.93 -21.04
N VAL A 171 -11.55 1.10 -21.35
CA VAL A 171 -12.18 0.20 -20.38
C VAL A 171 -11.81 -1.22 -20.76
N ARG A 172 -11.19 -1.94 -19.82
CA ARG A 172 -10.91 -3.37 -19.94
C ARG A 172 -11.84 -4.09 -18.98
N GLU A 173 -12.63 -5.01 -19.53
CA GLU A 173 -13.49 -5.91 -18.76
C GLU A 173 -12.91 -7.31 -18.82
N TRP A 174 -13.25 -8.14 -17.83
CA TRP A 174 -12.86 -9.54 -17.86
C TRP A 174 -13.39 -10.23 -19.12
N LYS A 175 -12.52 -11.04 -19.74
CA LYS A 175 -12.88 -11.92 -20.85
C LYS A 175 -12.37 -13.31 -20.52
N GLN A 176 -13.24 -14.30 -20.68
CA GLN A 176 -12.84 -15.68 -20.55
C GLN A 176 -11.77 -16.01 -21.59
N ASP A 177 -10.64 -16.51 -21.14
CA ASP A 177 -9.59 -16.97 -22.04
C ASP A 177 -10.03 -18.28 -22.70
N LEU A 178 -10.23 -18.25 -24.02
CA LEU A 178 -10.63 -19.40 -24.82
C LEU A 178 -9.41 -20.25 -25.24
N ALA A 179 -8.19 -19.84 -24.88
CA ALA A 179 -6.95 -20.51 -25.31
C ALA A 179 -6.74 -21.93 -24.74
N ILE A 180 -7.51 -22.36 -23.72
CA ILE A 180 -7.43 -23.72 -23.14
C ILE A 180 -8.55 -24.65 -23.67
N ALA A 181 -9.26 -24.26 -24.73
CA ALA A 181 -10.20 -25.12 -25.44
C ALA A 181 -9.61 -25.60 -26.77
N ALA A 182 -8.52 -26.36 -26.72
CA ALA A 182 -7.96 -27.09 -27.86
C ALA A 182 -7.34 -28.42 -27.40
#